data_AF-C9QH45-F1
#
_entry.id   AF-C9QH45-F1
#
_cell.length_a   1.000
_cell.length_b   1.000
_cell.length_c   1.000
_cell.angle_alpha   90.00
_cell.angle_beta   90.00
_cell.angle_gamma   90.00
#
_symmetry.space_group_name_H-M   'P 1'
#
loop_
_entity.id
_entity.type
_entity.pdbx_description
1 polymer ?
#
loop_
_entity_poly.entity_id
_entity_poly.type
_entity_poly.pdbx_seq_one_letter_code
_entity_poly.pdbx_strand_id
1 'polypeptide(L)'
;MRNLLSADCKVHTRNLQKFIAIDSDKQGQLTRPLSANAMKALYQAQQRLMTYKELKLHEEMIALSEIESVLIHMSEPEREIALCGEVCIDFHIRLIDAWLEQHSAFA
;
A
#
# COMPACT_ATOMS: atom_id res chain seq x y z
N MET A 1 -10.25 -9.61 12.14
CA MET A 1 -9.02 -9.46 12.94
C MET A 1 -8.85 -8.00 13.31
N ARG A 2 -8.81 -7.66 14.61
CA ARG A 2 -8.36 -6.34 15.09
C ARG A 2 -6.84 -6.39 15.20
N ASN A 3 -6.13 -6.28 14.07
CA ASN A 3 -4.71 -5.93 14.14
C ASN A 3 -4.68 -4.46 14.59
N LEU A 4 -4.21 -4.22 15.81
CA LEU A 4 -3.92 -2.86 16.27
C LEU A 4 -2.80 -2.33 15.38
N LEU A 5 -3.18 -1.57 14.36
CA LEU A 5 -2.22 -0.85 13.53
C LEU A 5 -1.37 0.02 14.44
N SER A 6 -0.05 -0.08 14.29
CA SER A 6 0.87 0.84 14.94
C SER A 6 0.49 2.28 14.58
N ALA A 7 0.85 3.23 15.45
CA ALA A 7 0.68 4.65 15.14
C ALA A 7 1.32 5.00 13.79
N ASP A 8 2.48 4.39 13.51
CA ASP A 8 3.24 4.55 12.28
C ASP A 8 2.47 4.05 11.06
N CYS A 9 1.87 2.85 11.12
CA CYS A 9 1.11 2.32 9.99
C CYS A 9 -0.07 3.23 9.60
N LYS A 10 -0.72 3.87 10.59
CA LYS A 10 -1.78 4.88 10.34
C LYS A 10 -1.25 6.18 9.75
N VAL A 11 -0.02 6.57 10.05
CA VAL A 11 0.64 7.73 9.42
C VAL A 11 0.93 7.40 7.96
N HIS A 12 1.51 6.23 7.69
CA HIS A 12 1.83 5.80 6.33
C HIS A 12 0.59 5.64 5.45
N THR A 13 -0.54 5.17 6.00
CA THR A 13 -1.82 5.19 5.28
C THR A 13 -2.20 6.59 4.82
N ARG A 14 -2.11 7.59 5.71
CA ARG A 14 -2.42 8.99 5.39
C ARG A 14 -1.44 9.57 4.37
N ASN A 15 -0.17 9.21 4.44
CA ASN A 15 0.85 9.63 3.48
C ASN A 15 0.56 9.07 2.08
N LEU A 16 0.23 7.78 1.99
CA LEU A 16 -0.15 7.13 0.73
C LEU A 16 -1.42 7.77 0.12
N GLN A 17 -2.45 8.01 0.94
CA GLN A 17 -3.69 8.65 0.51
C GLN A 17 -3.44 10.04 -0.07
N LYS A 18 -2.65 10.87 0.62
CA LYS A 18 -2.28 12.21 0.13
C LYS A 18 -1.49 12.13 -1.18
N PHE A 19 -0.54 11.21 -1.26
CA PHE A 19 0.31 11.04 -2.44
C PHE A 19 -0.50 10.62 -3.68
N ILE A 20 -1.48 9.73 -3.51
CA ILE A 20 -2.32 9.20 -4.61
C ILE A 20 -3.63 9.99 -4.80
N ALA A 21 -3.86 11.03 -3.98
CA ALA A 21 -5.08 11.85 -3.97
C ALA A 21 -6.38 11.05 -3.73
N ILE A 22 -6.33 10.12 -2.77
CA ILE A 22 -7.46 9.30 -2.33
C ILE A 22 -8.20 10.03 -1.21
N ASP A 23 -9.50 10.24 -1.40
CA ASP A 23 -10.37 10.77 -0.36
C ASP A 23 -11.11 9.61 0.32
N SER A 24 -10.86 9.42 1.61
CA SER A 24 -11.58 8.46 2.44
C SER A 24 -12.08 9.10 3.73
N ASP A 25 -13.06 8.45 4.36
CA ASP A 25 -13.52 8.81 5.69
C ASP A 25 -12.56 8.32 6.79
N LYS A 26 -12.94 8.54 8.06
CA LYS A 26 -12.14 8.11 9.23
C LYS A 26 -12.04 6.59 9.38
N GLN A 27 -12.88 5.83 8.68
CA GLN A 27 -12.89 4.37 8.68
C GLN A 27 -12.09 3.80 7.49
N GLY A 28 -11.56 4.66 6.63
CA GLY A 28 -10.82 4.26 5.43
C GLY A 28 -11.73 3.90 4.25
N GLN A 29 -13.02 4.27 4.28
CA GLN A 29 -13.94 4.07 3.16
C GLN A 29 -13.87 5.23 2.19
N LEU A 30 -13.89 4.97 0.88
CA LEU A 30 -13.91 6.01 -0.14
C LEU A 30 -15.14 6.90 0.02
N THR A 31 -14.94 8.21 -0.09
CA THR A 31 -16.03 9.19 -0.07
C THR A 31 -16.43 9.65 -1.48
N ARG A 32 -15.60 9.33 -2.48
CA ARG A 32 -15.80 9.64 -3.91
C ARG A 32 -15.16 8.55 -4.77
N PRO A 33 -15.57 8.39 -6.04
CA PRO A 33 -14.89 7.48 -6.96
C PRO A 33 -13.42 7.87 -7.17
N LEU A 34 -12.58 6.87 -7.40
CA LEU A 34 -11.18 7.06 -7.75
C LEU A 34 -11.06 7.70 -9.14
N SER A 35 -10.08 8.60 -9.29
CA SER A 35 -9.68 9.05 -10.63
C SER A 35 -8.90 7.95 -11.35
N ALA A 36 -8.86 7.98 -12.69
CA ALA A 36 -8.07 7.03 -13.48
C ALA A 36 -6.58 7.01 -13.08
N ASN A 37 -6.02 8.17 -12.74
CA ASN A 37 -4.64 8.29 -12.26
C ASN A 37 -4.46 7.64 -10.88
N ALA A 38 -5.41 7.85 -9.97
CA ALA A 38 -5.39 7.24 -8.64
C ALA A 38 -5.49 5.71 -8.73
N MET A 39 -6.37 5.18 -9.59
CA MET A 39 -6.46 3.74 -9.84
C MET A 39 -5.15 3.17 -10.34
N LYS A 40 -4.56 3.78 -11.37
CA LYS A 40 -3.26 3.33 -11.92
C LYS A 40 -2.17 3.34 -10.85
N ALA A 41 -2.09 4.41 -10.07
CA ALA A 41 -1.12 4.53 -8.98
C ALA A 41 -1.35 3.49 -7.89
N LEU A 42 -2.61 3.18 -7.54
CA LEU A 42 -2.96 2.13 -6.58
C LEU A 42 -2.54 0.74 -7.04
N TYR A 43 -2.85 0.35 -8.28
CA TYR A 43 -2.40 -0.93 -8.84
C TYR A 43 -0.88 -1.05 -8.82
N GLN A 44 -0.18 0.02 -9.20
CA GLN A 44 1.28 0.06 -9.20
C GLN A 44 1.88 -0.04 -7.78
N ALA A 45 1.31 0.70 -6.82
CA ALA A 45 1.74 0.64 -5.42
C ALA A 45 1.50 -0.76 -4.83
N GLN A 46 0.32 -1.34 -5.08
CA GLN A 46 -0.03 -2.68 -4.64
C GLN A 46 0.93 -3.73 -5.22
N GLN A 47 1.22 -3.67 -6.53
CA GLN A 47 2.16 -4.59 -7.15
C GLN A 47 3.55 -4.51 -6.50
N ARG A 48 4.09 -3.29 -6.31
CA ARG A 48 5.41 -3.12 -5.67
C ARG A 48 5.42 -3.62 -4.23
N LEU A 49 4.37 -3.36 -3.45
CA LEU A 49 4.25 -3.84 -2.08
C LEU A 49 4.17 -5.36 -2.01
N MET A 50 3.40 -6.00 -2.90
CA MET A 50 3.33 -7.46 -3.01
C MET A 50 4.68 -8.07 -3.40
N THR A 51 5.36 -7.49 -4.40
CA THR A 51 6.69 -7.95 -4.80
C THR A 51 7.68 -7.82 -3.64
N TYR A 52 7.72 -6.67 -2.97
CA TYR A 52 8.61 -6.50 -1.82
C TYR A 52 8.31 -7.49 -0.69
N LYS A 53 7.02 -7.72 -0.38
CA LYS A 53 6.61 -8.70 0.61
C LYS A 53 7.14 -10.09 0.27
N GLU A 54 6.96 -10.53 -0.97
CA GLU A 54 7.42 -11.84 -1.44
C GLU A 54 8.94 -11.97 -1.34
N LEU A 55 9.68 -10.95 -1.78
CA LEU A 55 11.13 -10.96 -1.68
C LEU A 55 11.59 -11.00 -0.21
N LYS A 56 10.87 -10.36 0.70
CA LYS A 56 11.15 -10.38 2.13
C LYS A 56 10.86 -11.70 2.80
N LEU A 57 9.80 -12.42 2.38
CA LEU A 57 9.52 -13.77 2.86
C LEU A 57 10.61 -14.78 2.49
N HIS A 58 11.35 -14.50 1.41
CA HIS A 58 12.41 -15.35 0.88
C HIS A 58 13.80 -14.70 0.99
N GLU A 59 14.01 -13.77 1.93
CA GLU A 59 15.24 -12.97 1.99
C GLU A 59 16.52 -13.77 2.23
N GLU A 60 16.41 -14.98 2.80
CA GLU A 60 17.56 -15.90 2.98
C GLU A 60 18.02 -16.55 1.67
N MET A 61 17.16 -16.58 0.64
CA MET A 61 17.39 -17.24 -0.65
C MET A 61 17.61 -16.26 -1.80
N ILE A 62 17.39 -14.97 -1.57
CA ILE A 62 17.32 -13.92 -2.60
C ILE A 62 18.49 -12.97 -2.42
N ALA A 63 19.03 -12.46 -3.53
CA ALA A 63 20.12 -11.49 -3.45
C ALA A 63 19.58 -10.15 -2.91
N LEU A 64 20.31 -9.53 -1.98
CA LEU A 64 19.93 -8.20 -1.45
C LEU A 64 19.70 -7.16 -2.55
N SER A 65 20.43 -7.26 -3.66
CA SER A 65 20.26 -6.42 -4.84
C SER A 65 18.86 -6.48 -5.46
N GLU A 66 18.16 -7.61 -5.34
CA GLU A 66 16.79 -7.75 -5.85
C GLU A 66 15.80 -6.98 -4.98
N ILE A 67 15.97 -7.02 -3.66
CA ILE A 67 15.18 -6.21 -2.71
C ILE A 67 15.43 -4.72 -2.96
N GLU A 68 16.70 -4.33 -3.11
CA GLU A 68 17.09 -2.94 -3.40
C GLU A 68 16.49 -2.45 -4.72
N SER A 69 16.45 -3.30 -5.75
CA SER A 69 15.87 -2.94 -7.05
C SER A 69 14.39 -2.53 -6.93
N VAL A 70 13.62 -3.23 -6.10
CA VAL A 70 12.21 -2.91 -5.87
C VAL A 70 12.07 -1.62 -5.09
N LEU A 71 12.88 -1.43 -4.04
CA LEU A 71 12.85 -0.22 -3.20
C LEU A 71 13.16 1.05 -3.99
N ILE A 72 14.04 1.01 -4.98
CA ILE A 72 14.38 2.17 -5.83
C ILE A 72 13.18 2.65 -6.66
N HIS A 73 12.28 1.73 -7.03
CA HIS A 73 11.07 2.04 -7.80
C HIS A 73 9.85 2.37 -6.95
N MET A 74 9.97 2.31 -5.63
CA MET A 74 8.90 2.68 -4.71
C MET A 74 8.86 4.19 -4.45
N SER A 75 7.66 4.73 -4.36
CA SER A 75 7.47 6.07 -3.81
C SER A 75 7.89 6.14 -2.34
N GLU A 76 8.11 7.34 -1.81
CA GLU A 76 8.45 7.50 -0.39
C GLU A 76 7.41 6.86 0.56
N PRO A 77 6.09 7.09 0.39
CA PRO A 77 5.09 6.41 1.22
C PRO A 77 5.13 4.88 1.11
N GLU A 78 5.37 4.34 -0.09
CA GLU A 78 5.50 2.89 -0.29
C GLU A 78 6.71 2.32 0.44
N ARG A 79 7.85 3.02 0.41
CA ARG A 79 9.06 2.61 1.15
C ARG A 79 8.82 2.64 2.65
N GLU A 80 8.15 3.67 3.15
CA GLU A 80 7.78 3.74 4.57
C GLU A 80 6.91 2.55 4.98
N ILE A 81 5.91 2.19 4.16
CA ILE A 81 5.06 1.01 4.39
C ILE A 81 5.89 -0.27 4.37
N ALA A 82 6.75 -0.44 3.37
CA ALA A 82 7.61 -1.61 3.20
C ALA A 82 8.52 -1.82 4.41
N LEU A 83 9.08 -0.75 4.96
CA LEU A 83 9.98 -0.79 6.11
C LEU A 83 9.26 -0.85 7.46
N CYS A 84 7.93 -0.63 7.50
CA CYS A 84 7.11 -0.74 8.71
C CYS A 84 6.83 -2.21 9.11
N GLY A 85 7.22 -3.16 8.26
CA GLY A 85 7.12 -4.60 8.50
C GLY A 85 5.89 -5.24 7.87
N GLU A 86 5.89 -6.58 7.83
CA GLU A 86 4.93 -7.40 7.08
C GLU A 86 3.46 -7.09 7.41
N VAL A 87 3.13 -6.94 8.70
CA VAL A 87 1.76 -6.65 9.15
C VAL A 87 1.24 -5.34 8.55
N CYS A 88 2.10 -4.33 8.40
CA CYS A 88 1.70 -3.06 7.82
C CYS A 88 1.56 -3.16 6.29
N ILE A 89 2.43 -3.93 5.63
CA ILE A 89 2.32 -4.20 4.19
C ILE A 89 0.99 -4.92 3.88
N ASP A 90 0.66 -5.97 4.63
CA ASP A 90 -0.58 -6.74 4.45
C ASP A 90 -1.82 -5.91 4.66
N PHE A 91 -1.80 -5.03 5.67
CA PHE A 91 -2.88 -4.09 5.88
C PHE A 91 -3.06 -3.17 4.67
N HIS A 92 -1.98 -2.59 4.14
CA HIS A 92 -2.06 -1.67 3.01
C HIS A 92 -2.50 -2.38 1.73
N ILE A 93 -2.05 -3.60 1.44
CA ILE A 93 -2.51 -4.37 0.28
C ILE A 93 -4.03 -4.57 0.35
N ARG A 94 -4.56 -5.02 1.51
CA ARG A 94 -6.01 -5.21 1.71
C ARG A 94 -6.79 -3.91 1.65
N LEU A 95 -6.22 -2.81 2.14
CA LEU A 95 -6.84 -1.50 2.06
C LEU A 95 -6.94 -1.02 0.61
N ILE A 96 -5.90 -1.26 -0.19
CA ILE A 96 -5.91 -0.95 -1.62
C ILE A 96 -6.97 -1.79 -2.35
N ASP A 97 -7.04 -3.09 -2.07
CA ASP A 97 -8.10 -3.97 -2.61
C ASP A 97 -9.49 -3.41 -2.28
N ALA A 98 -9.73 -3.03 -1.02
CA ALA A 98 -11.00 -2.46 -0.58
C ALA A 98 -11.34 -1.16 -1.30
N TRP A 99 -10.37 -0.28 -1.56
CA TRP A 99 -10.61 0.94 -2.35
C TRP A 99 -10.94 0.65 -3.82
N LEU A 100 -10.23 -0.30 -4.44
CA LEU A 100 -10.49 -0.69 -5.81
C LEU A 100 -11.87 -1.36 -5.96
N GLU A 101 -12.28 -2.18 -4.99
CA GLU A 101 -13.62 -2.78 -4.93
C GLU A 101 -14.70 -1.71 -4.70
N GLN A 102 -14.54 -0.84 -3.69
CA GLN A 102 -15.49 0.24 -3.41
C GLN A 102 -15.69 1.17 -4.59
N HIS A 103 -14.64 1.46 -5.36
CA HIS A 103 -14.75 2.27 -6.57
C HIS A 103 -15.80 1.72 -7.55
N SER A 104 -15.88 0.39 -7.70
CA SER A 104 -16.87 -0.25 -8.57
C SER A 104 -18.32 -0.07 -8.09
N ALA A 105 -18.53 0.18 -6.80
CA ALA A 105 -19.85 0.44 -6.21
C ALA A 105 -20.35 1.87 -6.41
N PHE A 106 -19.51 2.79 -6.91
CA PHE A 106 -19.90 4.14 -7.32
C PHE A 106 -20.35 4.22 -8.79
N ALA A 107 -20.24 3.12 -9.54
CA ALA A 107 -20.57 3.03 -10.97
C ALA A 107 -22.08 3.01 -11.23
#